data_AF-A0A6A6NR25-F1
#
_entry.id   AF-A0A6A6NR25-F1
#
_cell.length_a   1.000
_cell.length_b   1.000
_cell.length_c   1.000
_cell.angle_alpha   90.00
_cell.angle_beta   90.00
_cell.angle_gamma   90.00
#
_symmetry.space_group_name_H-M   'P 1'
#
loop_
_entity.id
_entity.type
_entity.pdbx_description
1 polymer ?
#
loop_
_entity_poly.entity_id
_entity_poly.type
_entity_poly.pdbx_seq_one_letter_code
_entity_poly.pdbx_strand_id
1 'polypeptide(L)'
;MKDDLDSVALETLALLEWRLRRLEFILTGNEDYEEQEQKTKGTIVERLHALESTFASLASKSKIMSEVQTLQSRLPDLFQSAKPPLDAPSQPPASSFNPAQLLATVLASAPTFQSTASQLAALRDLSLPPTPVFASLASQQPRLAAAADRQLQQSKEISDLRKRSALAVMRWHEVMVLGQGRCWAEWDGRLKAAEREVRREEVRREKEKE
;
A
#
# COMPACT_ATOMS: atom_id res chain seq x y z
N MET A 1 -23.28 -7.82 -60.93
CA MET A 1 -22.75 -6.51 -61.37
C MET A 1 -23.34 -5.34 -60.59
N LYS A 2 -24.68 -5.17 -60.46
CA LYS A 2 -25.26 -4.14 -59.55
C LYS A 2 -25.09 -4.54 -58.08
N ASP A 3 -25.42 -5.79 -57.74
CA ASP A 3 -25.30 -6.31 -56.38
C ASP A 3 -23.85 -6.32 -55.85
N ASP A 4 -22.85 -6.44 -56.74
CA ASP A 4 -21.42 -6.36 -56.40
C ASP A 4 -20.96 -4.92 -56.14
N LEU A 5 -21.62 -3.94 -56.76
CA LEU A 5 -21.32 -2.53 -56.53
C LEU A 5 -21.92 -2.07 -55.19
N ASP A 6 -23.13 -2.56 -54.89
CA ASP A 6 -23.82 -2.27 -53.63
C ASP A 6 -23.09 -2.90 -52.43
N SER A 7 -22.51 -4.09 -52.59
CA SER A 7 -21.69 -4.72 -51.53
C SER A 7 -20.38 -3.95 -51.26
N VAL A 8 -19.67 -3.53 -52.31
CA VAL A 8 -18.46 -2.70 -52.18
C VAL A 8 -18.77 -1.34 -51.56
N ALA A 9 -19.93 -0.75 -51.89
CA ALA A 9 -20.38 0.50 -51.27
C ALA A 9 -20.61 0.33 -49.75
N LEU A 10 -21.20 -0.79 -49.31
CA LEU A 10 -21.41 -1.07 -47.89
C LEU A 10 -20.11 -1.35 -47.14
N GLU A 11 -19.17 -2.09 -47.75
CA GLU A 11 -17.86 -2.34 -47.16
C GLU A 11 -17.04 -1.06 -46.99
N THR A 12 -17.06 -0.18 -48.00
CA THR A 12 -16.35 1.11 -47.93
C THR A 12 -16.99 2.04 -46.89
N LEU A 13 -18.32 2.03 -46.74
CA LEU A 13 -19.01 2.79 -45.71
C LEU A 13 -18.66 2.26 -44.31
N ALA A 14 -18.68 0.95 -44.10
CA ALA A 14 -18.27 0.34 -42.83
C ALA A 14 -16.81 0.65 -42.47
N LEU A 15 -15.92 0.66 -43.47
CA LEU A 15 -14.52 1.03 -43.28
C LEU A 15 -14.36 2.52 -42.93
N LEU A 16 -15.13 3.40 -43.56
CA LEU A 16 -15.17 4.82 -43.22
C LEU A 16 -15.71 5.04 -41.81
N GLU A 17 -16.77 4.35 -41.42
CA GLU A 17 -17.35 4.41 -40.08
C GLU A 17 -16.34 3.93 -39.02
N TRP A 18 -15.64 2.83 -39.28
CA TRP A 18 -14.59 2.34 -38.41
C TRP A 18 -13.45 3.35 -38.26
N ARG A 19 -13.02 3.95 -39.38
CA ARG A 19 -11.99 5.01 -39.36
C ARG A 19 -12.46 6.25 -38.61
N LEU A 20 -13.72 6.64 -38.77
CA LEU A 20 -14.30 7.79 -38.08
C LEU A 20 -14.33 7.55 -36.56
N ARG A 21 -14.86 6.40 -36.13
CA ARG A 21 -14.86 5.97 -34.72
C ARG A 21 -13.45 5.89 -34.15
N ARG A 22 -12.48 5.45 -34.95
CA ARG A 22 -11.09 5.41 -34.51
C ARG A 22 -10.49 6.80 -34.33
N LEU A 23 -10.76 7.74 -35.25
CA LEU A 23 -10.32 9.13 -35.13
C LEU A 23 -10.99 9.80 -33.94
N GLU A 24 -12.29 9.57 -33.75
CA GLU A 24 -13.05 10.02 -32.60
C GLU A 24 -12.42 9.50 -31.30
N PHE A 25 -12.18 8.19 -31.22
CA PHE A 25 -11.50 7.57 -30.06
C PHE A 25 -10.11 8.17 -29.78
N ILE A 26 -9.33 8.48 -30.83
CA ILE A 26 -8.01 9.10 -30.65
C ILE A 26 -8.15 10.54 -30.12
N LEU A 27 -9.18 11.26 -30.53
CA LEU A 27 -9.40 12.66 -30.18
C LEU A 27 -10.04 12.85 -28.79
N THR A 28 -11.01 12.02 -28.41
CA THR A 28 -11.74 12.14 -27.14
C THR A 28 -11.25 11.16 -26.07
N GLY A 29 -10.62 10.06 -26.46
CA GLY A 29 -10.24 8.98 -25.55
C GLY A 29 -11.44 8.12 -25.12
N ASN A 30 -11.20 7.21 -24.18
CA ASN A 30 -12.17 6.20 -23.71
C ASN A 30 -13.19 6.75 -22.68
N GLU A 31 -13.52 8.03 -22.72
CA GLU A 31 -14.49 8.65 -21.82
C GLU A 31 -15.77 8.98 -22.57
N ASP A 32 -16.91 8.75 -21.92
CA ASP A 32 -18.23 8.98 -22.50
C ASP A 32 -18.36 10.44 -22.98
N TYR A 33 -18.63 10.62 -24.27
CA TYR A 33 -18.67 11.90 -25.00
C TYR A 33 -19.51 12.97 -24.27
N GLU A 34 -20.61 12.55 -23.64
CA GLU A 34 -21.56 13.37 -22.89
C GLU A 34 -20.99 13.99 -21.60
N GLU A 35 -20.06 13.32 -20.91
CA GLU A 35 -19.49 13.83 -19.66
C GLU A 35 -18.30 14.79 -19.90
N GLN A 36 -17.64 14.69 -21.06
CA GLN A 36 -16.48 15.52 -21.41
C GLN A 36 -16.85 16.84 -22.08
N GLU A 37 -17.94 16.94 -22.86
CA GLU A 37 -18.40 18.23 -23.41
C GLU A 37 -18.70 19.25 -22.29
N GLN A 38 -19.18 18.78 -21.14
CA GLN A 38 -19.44 19.63 -19.97
C GLN A 38 -18.16 20.09 -19.26
N LYS A 39 -17.08 19.29 -19.32
CA LYS A 39 -15.80 19.57 -18.65
C LYS A 39 -14.82 20.32 -19.53
N THR A 40 -14.86 20.13 -20.85
CA THR A 40 -13.90 20.69 -21.80
C THR A 40 -14.52 21.87 -22.55
N LYS A 41 -14.22 23.09 -22.10
CA LYS A 41 -14.68 24.31 -22.77
C LYS A 41 -13.76 24.62 -23.95
N GLY A 42 -14.31 24.65 -25.16
CA GLY A 42 -13.63 25.16 -26.36
C GLY A 42 -13.36 24.12 -27.45
N THR A 43 -13.00 24.60 -28.63
CA THR A 43 -12.65 23.74 -29.77
C THR A 43 -11.36 22.96 -29.49
N ILE A 44 -11.14 21.81 -30.15
CA ILE A 44 -9.91 21.01 -30.01
C ILE A 44 -8.66 21.87 -30.32
N VAL A 45 -8.77 22.76 -31.30
CA VAL A 45 -7.71 23.68 -31.70
C VAL A 45 -7.39 24.67 -30.57
N GLU A 46 -8.40 25.24 -29.90
CA GLU A 46 -8.20 26.11 -28.74
C GLU A 46 -7.51 25.37 -27.59
N ARG A 47 -7.86 24.10 -27.35
CA ARG A 47 -7.23 23.26 -26.32
C ARG A 47 -5.77 22.99 -26.64
N LEU A 48 -5.45 22.67 -27.89
CA LEU A 48 -4.07 22.47 -28.34
C LEU A 48 -3.26 23.77 -28.19
N HIS A 49 -3.83 24.91 -28.58
CA HIS A 49 -3.17 26.20 -28.43
C HIS A 49 -2.98 26.58 -26.95
N ALA A 50 -3.93 26.27 -26.08
CA ALA A 50 -3.80 26.44 -24.64
C ALA A 50 -2.66 25.58 -24.07
N LEU A 51 -2.58 24.29 -24.46
CA LEU A 51 -1.49 23.42 -24.08
C LEU A 51 -0.13 23.89 -24.62
N GLU A 52 -0.08 24.38 -25.85
CA GLU A 52 1.13 24.94 -26.44
C GLU A 52 1.59 26.19 -25.67
N SER A 53 0.66 27.09 -25.32
CA SER A 53 0.98 28.28 -24.54
C SER A 53 1.45 27.94 -23.12
N THR A 54 0.85 26.94 -22.47
CA THR A 54 1.29 26.49 -21.15
C THR A 54 2.65 25.82 -21.25
N PHE A 55 2.87 24.97 -22.25
CA PHE A 55 4.15 24.34 -22.53
C PHE A 55 5.25 25.37 -22.81
N ALA A 56 4.98 26.40 -23.62
CA ALA A 56 5.91 27.51 -23.85
C ALA A 56 6.24 28.26 -22.55
N SER A 57 5.23 28.48 -21.70
CA SER A 57 5.44 29.08 -20.37
C SER A 57 6.29 28.18 -19.45
N LEU A 58 6.10 26.87 -19.51
CA LEU A 58 6.85 25.87 -18.74
C LEU A 58 8.30 25.74 -19.24
N ALA A 59 8.51 25.76 -20.55
CA ALA A 59 9.82 25.77 -21.18
C ALA A 59 10.62 27.02 -20.80
N SER A 60 9.96 28.19 -20.70
CA SER A 60 10.62 29.41 -20.23
C SER A 60 11.02 29.37 -18.75
N LYS A 61 10.28 28.62 -17.91
CA LYS A 61 10.51 28.54 -16.46
C LYS A 61 11.47 27.42 -16.06
N SER A 62 11.54 26.33 -16.85
CA SER A 62 12.32 25.13 -16.54
C SER A 62 13.44 24.91 -17.55
N LYS A 63 14.70 24.96 -17.06
CA LYS A 63 15.89 24.69 -17.88
C LYS A 63 15.87 23.29 -18.49
N ILE A 64 15.40 22.29 -17.76
CA ILE A 64 15.30 20.90 -18.22
C ILE A 64 14.38 20.81 -19.45
N MET A 65 13.28 21.57 -19.46
CA MET A 65 12.36 21.52 -20.60
C MET A 65 12.93 22.21 -21.83
N SER A 66 13.66 23.31 -21.65
CA SER A 66 14.43 23.91 -22.74
C SER A 66 15.51 22.96 -23.27
N GLU A 67 16.18 22.20 -22.40
CA GLU A 67 17.18 21.21 -22.80
C GLU A 67 16.55 20.05 -23.59
N VAL A 68 15.41 19.51 -23.15
CA VAL A 68 14.67 18.48 -23.89
C VAL A 68 14.19 18.99 -25.24
N GLN A 69 13.70 20.23 -25.33
CA GLN A 69 13.31 20.84 -26.60
C GLN A 69 14.52 20.99 -27.53
N THR A 70 15.68 21.42 -27.00
CA THR A 70 16.91 21.48 -27.80
C THR A 70 17.37 20.08 -28.23
N LEU A 71 17.23 19.06 -27.39
CA LEU A 71 17.54 17.67 -27.73
C LEU A 71 16.59 17.13 -28.81
N GLN A 72 15.29 17.41 -28.72
CA GLN A 72 14.31 17.04 -29.74
C GLN A 72 14.62 17.72 -31.08
N SER A 73 15.02 18.99 -31.08
CA SER A 73 15.41 19.71 -32.31
C SER A 73 16.72 19.19 -32.92
N ARG A 74 17.66 18.75 -32.08
CA ARG A 74 18.98 18.23 -32.51
C ARG A 74 18.91 16.79 -32.99
N LEU A 75 18.05 15.98 -32.38
CA LEU A 75 17.93 14.55 -32.62
C LEU A 75 16.46 14.14 -32.80
N PRO A 76 15.80 14.58 -33.89
CA PRO A 76 14.42 14.17 -34.19
C PRO A 76 14.30 12.65 -34.37
N ASP A 77 15.39 11.97 -34.79
CA ASP A 77 15.46 10.52 -34.99
C ASP A 77 15.33 9.70 -33.70
N LEU A 78 15.62 10.27 -32.53
CA LEU A 78 15.43 9.58 -31.25
C LEU A 78 13.96 9.51 -30.83
N PHE A 79 13.13 10.43 -31.33
CA PHE A 79 11.72 10.58 -30.93
C PHE A 79 10.74 10.20 -32.04
N GLN A 80 11.19 10.24 -33.30
CA GLN A 80 10.50 9.57 -34.39
C GLN A 80 11.03 8.14 -34.46
N SER A 81 10.32 7.19 -33.86
CA SER A 81 10.60 5.76 -34.06
C SER A 81 10.71 5.48 -35.57
N ALA A 82 11.95 5.33 -36.05
CA ALA A 82 12.37 4.92 -37.38
C ALA A 82 11.30 5.08 -38.48
N LYS A 83 11.20 6.27 -39.06
CA LYS A 83 10.70 6.41 -40.43
C LYS A 83 11.83 5.91 -41.35
N PRO A 84 11.69 4.78 -42.07
CA PRO A 84 12.76 4.31 -42.94
C PRO A 84 12.97 5.29 -44.12
N PRO A 85 14.21 5.45 -44.62
CA PRO A 85 14.53 6.32 -45.76
C PRO A 85 13.80 5.87 -47.03
N LEU A 86 13.38 6.83 -47.85
CA LEU A 86 12.57 6.65 -49.06
C LEU A 86 13.22 5.85 -50.21
N ASP A 87 14.49 5.44 -50.09
CA ASP A 87 15.25 4.81 -51.19
C ASP A 87 15.61 3.33 -50.95
N ALA A 88 15.00 2.68 -49.95
CA ALA A 88 15.07 1.23 -49.80
C ALA A 88 13.83 0.57 -50.42
N PRO A 89 13.98 -0.40 -51.36
CA PRO A 89 12.83 -1.05 -51.98
C PRO A 89 12.03 -1.83 -50.93
N SER A 90 10.85 -1.30 -50.61
CA SER A 90 9.67 -2.01 -50.09
C SER A 90 9.91 -3.00 -48.94
N GLN A 91 9.91 -2.50 -47.70
CA GLN A 91 9.55 -3.32 -46.54
C GLN A 91 8.50 -2.62 -45.68
N PRO A 92 7.28 -3.19 -45.54
CA PRO A 92 6.31 -2.72 -44.56
C PRO A 92 6.77 -3.09 -43.13
N PRO A 93 6.65 -2.17 -42.15
CA PRO A 93 7.07 -2.42 -40.77
C PRO A 93 6.01 -3.24 -40.02
N ALA A 94 6.07 -4.58 -40.16
CA ALA A 94 5.40 -5.57 -39.28
C ALA A 94 5.68 -7.05 -39.66
N SER A 95 6.43 -7.35 -40.73
CA SER A 95 6.46 -8.69 -41.32
C SER A 95 7.84 -9.35 -41.45
N SER A 96 8.76 -9.12 -40.51
CA SER A 96 10.10 -9.74 -40.57
C SER A 96 10.24 -11.06 -39.80
N PHE A 97 9.14 -11.69 -39.38
CA PHE A 97 9.21 -13.08 -38.95
C PHE A 97 9.04 -13.99 -40.17
N ASN A 98 10.02 -14.86 -40.40
CA ASN A 98 9.89 -15.97 -41.35
C ASN A 98 8.60 -16.76 -40.98
N PRO A 99 7.75 -17.19 -41.93
CA PRO A 99 6.55 -17.98 -41.61
C PRO A 99 6.83 -19.20 -40.72
N ALA A 100 8.03 -19.79 -40.84
CA ALA A 100 8.48 -20.86 -39.95
C ALA A 100 8.70 -20.38 -38.50
N GLN A 101 9.19 -19.16 -38.29
CA GLN A 101 9.35 -18.54 -36.97
C GLN A 101 8.00 -18.10 -36.37
N LEU A 102 7.05 -17.64 -37.19
CA LEU A 102 5.67 -17.40 -36.75
C LEU A 102 5.02 -18.69 -36.28
N LEU A 103 5.13 -19.78 -37.05
CA LEU A 103 4.62 -21.07 -36.62
C LEU A 103 5.31 -21.57 -35.34
N ALA A 104 6.63 -21.45 -35.24
CA ALA A 104 7.35 -21.86 -34.03
C ALA A 104 6.93 -21.05 -32.78
N THR A 105 6.72 -19.74 -32.91
CA THR A 105 6.27 -18.90 -31.81
C THR A 105 4.81 -19.15 -31.43
N VAL A 106 3.94 -19.39 -32.40
CA VAL A 106 2.55 -19.80 -32.16
C VAL A 106 2.49 -21.16 -31.48
N LEU A 107 3.27 -22.14 -31.93
CA LEU A 107 3.34 -23.46 -31.31
C LEU A 107 3.93 -23.40 -29.89
N ALA A 108 4.94 -22.54 -29.67
CA ALA A 108 5.51 -22.33 -28.34
C ALA A 108 4.52 -21.64 -27.37
N SER A 109 3.64 -20.77 -27.86
CA SER A 109 2.64 -20.04 -27.06
C SER A 109 1.28 -20.74 -26.97
N ALA A 110 0.98 -21.70 -27.85
CA ALA A 110 -0.25 -22.50 -27.79
C ALA A 110 -0.59 -23.08 -26.40
N PRO A 111 0.35 -23.70 -25.65
CA PRO A 111 0.04 -24.24 -24.33
C PRO A 111 -0.23 -23.14 -23.29
N THR A 112 0.34 -21.94 -23.43
CA THR A 112 0.08 -20.83 -22.50
C THR A 112 -1.31 -20.25 -22.72
N PHE A 113 -1.79 -20.20 -23.97
CA PHE A 113 -3.18 -19.84 -24.25
C PHE A 113 -4.18 -20.84 -23.64
N GLN A 114 -3.91 -22.14 -23.78
CA GLN A 114 -4.78 -23.16 -23.18
C GLN A 114 -4.75 -23.12 -21.64
N SER A 115 -3.58 -22.92 -21.05
CA SER A 115 -3.41 -22.79 -19.59
C SER A 115 -4.11 -21.55 -19.05
N THR A 116 -3.94 -20.39 -19.69
CA THR A 116 -4.59 -19.13 -19.27
C THR A 116 -6.09 -19.18 -19.48
N ALA A 117 -6.59 -19.76 -20.57
CA ALA A 117 -8.02 -19.99 -20.77
C ALA A 117 -8.62 -20.90 -19.68
N SER A 118 -7.90 -21.95 -19.30
CA SER A 118 -8.32 -22.85 -18.20
C SER A 118 -8.32 -22.14 -16.85
N GLN A 119 -7.33 -21.28 -16.58
CA GLN A 119 -7.27 -20.46 -15.36
C GLN A 119 -8.41 -19.44 -15.31
N LEU A 120 -8.72 -18.77 -16.43
CA LEU A 120 -9.84 -17.83 -16.52
C LEU A 120 -11.20 -18.53 -16.38
N ALA A 121 -11.35 -19.74 -16.96
CA ALA A 121 -12.54 -20.56 -16.75
C ALA A 121 -12.69 -20.95 -15.27
N ALA A 122 -11.60 -21.39 -14.63
CA ALA A 122 -11.61 -21.69 -13.19
C ALA A 122 -11.94 -20.46 -12.32
N LEU A 123 -11.48 -19.26 -12.70
CA LEU A 123 -11.83 -18.01 -12.01
C LEU A 123 -13.30 -17.64 -12.20
N ARG A 124 -13.89 -17.93 -13.37
CA ARG A 124 -15.32 -17.74 -13.63
C ARG A 124 -16.17 -18.68 -12.79
N ASP A 125 -15.69 -19.88 -12.52
CA ASP A 125 -16.39 -20.88 -11.71
C ASP A 125 -16.26 -20.64 -10.20
N LEU A 126 -15.35 -19.75 -9.77
CA LEU A 126 -15.28 -19.30 -8.39
C LEU A 126 -16.47 -18.38 -8.08
N SER A 127 -17.44 -18.89 -7.33
CA SER A 127 -18.46 -18.04 -6.73
C SER A 127 -17.80 -17.08 -5.74
N LEU A 128 -17.79 -15.79 -6.08
CA LEU A 128 -17.41 -14.76 -5.12
C LEU A 128 -18.29 -14.91 -3.86
N PRO A 129 -17.71 -14.86 -2.65
CA PRO A 129 -18.51 -14.97 -1.44
C PRO A 129 -19.58 -13.88 -1.42
N PRO A 130 -20.76 -14.15 -0.84
CA PRO A 130 -21.87 -13.21 -0.89
C PRO A 130 -21.48 -11.86 -0.30
N THR A 131 -21.65 -10.81 -1.11
CA THR A 131 -21.43 -9.40 -0.76
C THR A 131 -22.04 -8.95 0.57
N PRO A 132 -23.20 -9.46 1.07
CA PRO A 132 -23.72 -9.06 2.39
C PRO A 132 -22.79 -9.44 3.55
N VAL A 133 -22.00 -10.52 3.45
CA VAL A 133 -21.07 -10.90 4.52
C VAL A 133 -19.94 -9.89 4.61
N PHE A 134 -19.37 -9.47 3.47
CA PHE A 134 -18.34 -8.43 3.44
C PHE A 134 -18.88 -7.06 3.89
N ALA A 135 -20.09 -6.70 3.48
CA ALA A 135 -20.76 -5.49 3.96
C ALA A 135 -20.97 -5.53 5.49
N SER A 136 -21.34 -6.70 6.04
CA SER A 136 -21.49 -6.88 7.49
C SER A 136 -20.14 -6.76 8.22
N LEU A 137 -19.05 -7.30 7.66
CA LEU A 137 -17.70 -7.16 8.22
C LEU A 137 -17.23 -5.71 8.21
N ALA A 138 -17.43 -5.00 7.09
CA ALA A 138 -17.11 -3.58 6.98
C ALA A 138 -17.92 -2.76 8.00
N SER A 139 -19.18 -3.11 8.25
CA SER A 139 -20.02 -2.44 9.26
C SER A 139 -19.55 -2.68 10.70
N GLN A 140 -18.82 -3.76 10.98
CA GLN A 140 -18.31 -4.07 12.32
C GLN A 140 -16.97 -3.40 12.63
N GLN A 141 -16.25 -2.91 11.62
CA GLN A 141 -14.97 -2.23 11.76
C GLN A 141 -14.96 -1.08 12.79
N PRO A 142 -15.94 -0.17 12.86
CA PRO A 142 -15.96 0.87 13.90
C PRO A 142 -16.12 0.31 15.32
N ARG A 143 -16.83 -0.80 15.49
CA ARG A 143 -16.99 -1.45 16.81
C ARG A 143 -15.68 -2.09 17.26
N LEU A 144 -14.93 -2.68 16.34
CA LEU A 144 -13.59 -3.22 16.61
C LEU A 144 -12.60 -2.11 16.99
N ALA A 145 -12.60 -0.99 16.27
CA ALA A 145 -11.78 0.16 16.60
C ALA A 145 -12.08 0.70 18.01
N ALA A 146 -13.37 0.90 18.33
CA ALA A 146 -13.77 1.35 19.67
C ALA A 146 -13.40 0.35 20.78
N ALA A 147 -13.43 -0.96 20.50
CA ALA A 147 -12.99 -1.98 21.45
C ALA A 147 -11.46 -1.95 21.66
N ALA A 148 -10.68 -1.77 20.59
CA ALA A 148 -9.24 -1.64 20.65
C ALA A 148 -8.80 -0.41 21.46
N ASP A 149 -9.48 0.73 21.28
CA ASP A 149 -9.22 1.94 22.06
C ASP A 149 -9.47 1.74 23.55
N ARG A 150 -10.57 1.06 23.92
CA ARG A 150 -10.85 0.70 25.31
C ARG A 150 -9.80 -0.24 25.88
N GLN A 151 -9.37 -1.24 25.12
CA GLN A 151 -8.32 -2.17 25.56
C GLN A 151 -7.01 -1.43 25.82
N LEU A 152 -6.67 -0.45 24.99
CA LEU A 152 -5.49 0.39 25.17
C LEU A 152 -5.61 1.22 26.46
N GLN A 153 -6.76 1.87 26.70
CA GLN A 153 -7.01 2.63 27.92
C GLN A 153 -6.90 1.73 29.17
N GLN A 154 -7.57 0.58 29.17
CA GLN A 154 -7.50 -0.39 30.26
C GLN A 154 -6.06 -0.88 30.51
N SER A 155 -5.28 -1.13 29.45
CA SER A 155 -3.90 -1.57 29.59
C SER A 155 -3.02 -0.53 30.31
N LYS A 156 -3.26 0.77 30.03
CA LYS A 156 -2.57 1.88 30.71
C LYS A 156 -2.95 1.93 32.18
N GLU A 157 -4.24 1.91 32.48
CA GLU A 157 -4.75 1.95 33.85
C GLU A 157 -4.24 0.76 34.67
N ILE A 158 -4.28 -0.45 34.13
CA ILE A 158 -3.76 -1.66 34.78
C ILE A 158 -2.26 -1.50 35.04
N SER A 159 -1.49 -0.97 34.08
CA SER A 159 -0.05 -0.77 34.27
C SER A 159 0.25 0.22 35.40
N ASP A 160 -0.53 1.28 35.54
CA ASP A 160 -0.33 2.28 36.59
C ASP A 160 -0.81 1.80 37.95
N LEU A 161 -1.94 1.08 38.00
CA LEU A 161 -2.41 0.42 39.21
C LEU A 161 -1.40 -0.61 39.70
N ARG A 162 -0.79 -1.39 38.80
CA ARG A 162 0.27 -2.36 39.16
C ARG A 162 1.51 -1.67 39.73
N LYS A 163 1.93 -0.53 39.18
CA LYS A 163 3.05 0.23 39.74
C LYS A 163 2.71 0.75 41.15
N ARG A 164 1.53 1.32 41.33
CA ARG A 164 1.09 1.87 42.62
C ARG A 164 0.92 0.77 43.68
N SER A 165 0.35 -0.37 43.30
CA SER A 165 0.20 -1.50 44.23
C SER A 165 1.55 -2.09 44.60
N ALA A 166 2.48 -2.23 43.65
CA ALA A 166 3.84 -2.68 43.93
C ALA A 166 4.55 -1.75 44.94
N LEU A 167 4.46 -0.42 44.75
CA LEU A 167 5.05 0.54 45.69
C LEU A 167 4.42 0.47 47.08
N ALA A 168 3.10 0.31 47.16
CA ALA A 168 2.40 0.16 48.44
C ALA A 168 2.85 -1.12 49.19
N VAL A 169 2.97 -2.24 48.47
CA VAL A 169 3.44 -3.51 49.04
C VAL A 169 4.90 -3.42 49.47
N MET A 170 5.76 -2.81 48.65
CA MET A 170 7.17 -2.59 49.01
C MET A 170 7.29 -1.75 50.29
N ARG A 171 6.59 -0.61 50.36
CA ARG A 171 6.61 0.24 51.54
C ARG A 171 6.07 -0.48 52.79
N TRP A 172 4.98 -1.24 52.63
CA TRP A 172 4.44 -2.03 53.73
C TRP A 172 5.47 -3.07 54.22
N HIS A 173 6.13 -3.77 53.31
CA HIS A 173 7.15 -4.76 53.67
C HIS A 173 8.35 -4.12 54.37
N GLU A 174 8.86 -2.99 53.87
CA GLU A 174 9.97 -2.27 54.47
C GLU A 174 9.66 -1.78 55.89
N VAL A 175 8.49 -1.17 56.09
CA VAL A 175 8.14 -0.57 57.38
C VAL A 175 7.63 -1.62 58.36
N MET A 176 6.65 -2.42 57.96
CA MET A 176 5.93 -3.31 58.86
C MET A 176 6.66 -4.63 59.09
N VAL A 177 7.30 -5.20 58.07
CA VAL A 177 8.00 -6.49 58.23
C VAL A 177 9.44 -6.25 58.64
N LEU A 178 10.21 -5.54 57.83
CA LEU A 178 11.64 -5.34 58.08
C LEU A 178 11.88 -4.37 59.25
N GLY A 179 11.15 -3.25 59.31
CA GLY A 179 11.25 -2.29 60.40
C GLY A 179 10.91 -2.91 61.75
N GLN A 180 9.76 -3.58 61.85
CA GLN A 180 9.36 -4.26 63.07
C GLN A 180 10.33 -5.39 63.44
N GLY A 181 10.80 -6.18 62.47
CA GLY A 181 11.79 -7.23 62.70
C GLY A 181 13.11 -6.69 63.27
N ARG A 182 13.60 -5.53 62.79
CA ARG A 182 14.78 -4.86 63.35
C ARG A 182 14.55 -4.43 64.78
N CYS A 183 13.40 -3.82 65.09
CA CYS A 183 13.06 -3.45 66.46
C CYS A 183 13.04 -4.69 67.36
N TRP A 184 12.31 -5.74 66.98
CA TRP A 184 12.26 -6.98 67.76
C TRP A 184 13.64 -7.59 68.00
N ALA A 185 14.50 -7.64 66.98
CA ALA A 185 15.86 -8.14 67.12
C ALA A 185 16.70 -7.30 68.10
N GLU A 186 16.53 -5.97 68.09
CA GLU A 186 17.19 -5.08 69.05
C GLU A 186 16.70 -5.32 70.48
N TRP A 187 15.37 -5.41 70.67
CA TRP A 187 14.78 -5.69 71.98
C TRP A 187 15.22 -7.05 72.54
N ASP A 188 15.24 -8.10 71.71
CA ASP A 188 15.75 -9.42 72.08
C ASP A 188 17.25 -9.37 72.43
N GLY A 189 18.05 -8.59 71.68
CA GLY A 189 19.45 -8.36 72.01
C GLY A 189 19.66 -7.69 73.37
N ARG A 190 18.85 -6.67 73.69
CA ARG A 190 18.86 -5.99 75.00
C ARG A 190 18.39 -6.91 76.13
N LEU A 191 17.33 -7.68 75.90
CA LEU A 191 16.82 -8.66 76.87
C LEU A 191 17.90 -9.71 77.19
N LYS A 192 18.54 -10.28 76.17
CA LYS A 192 19.66 -11.23 76.33
C LYS A 192 20.88 -10.62 77.03
N ALA A 193 21.13 -9.32 76.87
CA ALA A 193 22.18 -8.64 77.62
C ALA A 193 21.83 -8.53 79.10
N ALA A 194 20.61 -8.07 79.42
CA ALA A 194 20.12 -8.00 80.79
C ALA A 194 20.05 -9.38 81.48
N GLU A 195 19.56 -10.41 80.78
CA GLU A 195 19.53 -11.79 81.28
C GLU A 195 20.94 -12.29 81.64
N ARG A 196 21.94 -11.99 80.78
CA ARG A 196 23.34 -12.34 81.05
C ARG A 196 23.90 -11.61 82.27
N GLU A 197 23.52 -10.35 82.49
CA GLU A 197 23.93 -9.58 83.66
C GLU A 197 23.31 -10.13 84.94
N VAL A 198 22.00 -10.36 84.96
CA VAL A 198 21.30 -10.97 86.10
C VAL A 198 21.91 -12.33 86.44
N ARG A 199 22.14 -13.18 85.45
CA ARG A 199 22.78 -14.49 85.66
C ARG A 199 24.19 -14.40 86.24
N ARG A 200 24.96 -13.37 85.86
CA ARG A 200 26.30 -13.13 86.44
C ARG A 200 26.20 -12.71 87.91
N GLU A 201 25.23 -11.87 88.25
CA GLU A 201 25.00 -11.45 89.64
C GLU A 201 24.49 -12.59 90.52
N GLU A 202 23.58 -13.41 90.00
CA GLU A 202 23.10 -14.62 90.69
C GLU A 202 24.26 -15.56 91.03
N VAL A 203 25.12 -15.86 90.06
CA VAL A 203 26.32 -16.68 90.29
C VAL A 203 27.27 -16.05 91.30
N ARG A 204 27.43 -14.71 91.30
CA ARG A 204 28.26 -14.02 92.32
C ARG A 204 27.65 -14.18 93.71
N ARG A 205 26.34 -14.01 93.84
CA ARG A 205 25.60 -14.15 95.11
C ARG A 205 25.60 -15.58 95.64
N GLU A 206 25.56 -16.58 94.77
CA GLU A 206 25.70 -17.98 95.18
C GLU A 206 27.10 -18.25 95.76
N LYS A 207 28.15 -17.74 95.10
CA LYS A 207 29.54 -17.84 95.61
C LYS A 207 29.79 -17.07 96.90
N GLU A 208 29.05 -16.01 97.17
CA GLU A 208 29.13 -15.25 98.44
C GLU A 208 28.40 -15.96 99.60
N LYS A 209 27.53 -16.94 99.29
CA LYS A 209 26.76 -17.71 100.28
C LYS A 209 27.38 -19.07 100.64
N GLU A 210 28.29 -19.57 99.80
CA GLU A 210 29.16 -20.72 100.08
C GLU A 210 30.38 -20.31 100.92
#